data_AF-A0A382NE17-F1
#
_entry.id   AF-A0A382NE17-F1
#
_cell.length_a   1.000
_cell.length_b   1.000
_cell.length_c   1.000
_cell.angle_alpha   90.00
_cell.angle_beta   90.00
_cell.angle_gamma   90.00
#
_symmetry.space_group_name_H-M   'P 1'
#
loop_
_entity.id
_entity.type
_entity.pdbx_description
1 polymer ?
#
loop_
_entity_poly.entity_id
_entity_poly.type
_entity_poly.pdbx_seq_one_letter_code
_entity_poly.pdbx_strand_id
1 'polypeptide(L)'
;LDLSRSMDAQDLTPSRLTRARLKILDILQRRKSGQIALVVYSSNAFTVTPLTTDADTVAALVNSLSTEIMPSRGSYPPAAIKKGQQLLEQAGVSLGEVLLITDGGSSPAAEEAADQLRSAGYSLSVLAIGTTEGAPIPRAGGGFVTDRSGNIAVPKLEATGLRRLAAAGGGRFAVMRTDDSDLDTLLSGATMAGSESDESLVTDHWREEGPWLLLLLVPLAAIAFRKGLVITLLIFILPVAEPAHAFSWKDLWLNADQQANQLLVEGSAADAAQLFKDPAWRAVADYRAGHYGGSAAGFGTLEDIDNLYNLGNALAKLGEFESAIDAYEEVLETDPNSEDARYNRDLLEDLLKQQQDSQAGEQGNQENA
;
A
#
# COMPACT_ATOMS: atom_id res chain seq x y z
N LEU A 1 -29.85 15.58 19.21
CA LEU A 1 -29.98 15.97 20.63
C LEU A 1 -31.17 16.90 20.81
N ASP A 2 -32.09 16.57 21.70
CA ASP A 2 -33.19 17.43 22.12
C ASP A 2 -32.67 18.60 22.97
N LEU A 3 -33.06 19.83 22.62
CA LEU A 3 -32.77 21.08 23.33
C LEU A 3 -34.06 21.81 23.75
N SER A 4 -35.16 21.09 23.88
CA SER A 4 -36.41 21.60 24.45
C SER A 4 -36.26 21.89 25.96
N ARG A 5 -37.16 22.73 26.49
CA ARG A 5 -37.11 23.16 27.90
C ARG A 5 -37.21 22.01 28.91
N SER A 6 -37.78 20.86 28.54
CA SER A 6 -37.85 19.70 29.45
C SER A 6 -36.47 19.09 29.73
N MET A 7 -35.48 19.35 28.87
CA MET A 7 -34.09 18.95 29.07
C MET A 7 -33.36 19.77 30.15
N ASP A 8 -33.96 20.86 30.64
CA ASP A 8 -33.46 21.61 31.81
C ASP A 8 -33.92 21.00 33.14
N ALA A 9 -34.80 19.99 33.12
CA ALA A 9 -35.23 19.29 34.33
C ALA A 9 -34.04 18.62 35.06
N GLN A 10 -34.14 18.55 36.39
CA GLN A 10 -33.05 18.14 37.28
C GLN A 10 -33.30 16.80 37.99
N ASP A 11 -34.13 15.93 37.41
CA ASP A 11 -34.27 14.54 37.88
C ASP A 11 -32.99 13.71 37.67
N LEU A 12 -32.10 14.18 36.80
CA LEU A 12 -30.72 13.74 36.69
C LEU A 12 -29.78 14.93 36.95
N THR A 13 -28.98 14.86 38.01
CA THR A 13 -28.07 15.95 38.40
C THR A 13 -26.92 16.11 37.38
N PRO A 14 -26.56 17.34 36.95
CA PRO A 14 -27.17 18.63 37.32
C PRO A 14 -28.38 19.03 36.46
N SER A 15 -28.48 18.52 35.23
CA SER A 15 -29.68 18.59 34.38
C SER A 15 -29.65 17.48 33.32
N ARG A 16 -30.81 17.12 32.75
CA ARG A 16 -30.90 16.15 31.65
C ARG A 16 -29.98 16.53 30.49
N LEU A 17 -29.97 17.81 30.08
CA LEU A 17 -29.10 18.30 29.01
C LEU A 17 -27.61 18.15 29.36
N THR A 18 -27.22 18.44 30.60
CA THR A 18 -25.81 18.30 31.00
C THR A 18 -25.39 16.83 30.98
N ARG A 19 -26.26 15.92 31.42
CA ARG A 19 -26.01 14.47 31.31
C ARG A 19 -25.99 14.00 29.85
N ALA A 20 -26.84 14.54 28.99
CA ALA A 20 -26.81 14.30 27.55
C ALA A 20 -25.48 14.71 26.93
N ARG A 21 -24.99 15.91 27.24
CA ARG A 21 -23.68 16.39 26.75
C ARG A 21 -22.54 15.47 27.17
N LEU A 22 -22.47 15.13 28.46
CA LEU A 22 -21.44 14.22 28.96
C LEU A 22 -21.49 12.85 28.27
N LYS A 23 -22.69 12.27 28.14
CA LYS A 23 -22.85 10.97 27.47
C LYS A 23 -22.51 11.04 25.97
N ILE A 24 -22.75 12.16 25.29
CA ILE A 24 -22.28 12.38 23.92
C ILE A 24 -20.75 12.38 23.87
N LEU A 25 -20.07 13.06 24.81
CA LEU A 25 -18.61 13.05 24.89
C LEU A 25 -18.07 11.62 25.09
N ASP A 26 -18.72 10.81 25.94
CA ASP A 26 -18.37 9.40 26.14
C ASP A 26 -18.53 8.58 24.83
N ILE A 27 -19.60 8.84 24.06
CA ILE A 27 -19.82 8.22 22.74
C ILE A 27 -18.70 8.60 21.76
N LEU A 28 -18.33 9.89 21.70
CA LEU A 28 -17.28 10.39 20.82
C LEU A 28 -15.93 9.75 21.14
N GLN A 29 -15.61 9.56 22.42
CA GLN A 29 -14.35 8.92 22.85
C GLN A 29 -14.31 7.41 22.56
N ARG A 30 -15.44 6.72 22.68
CA ARG A 30 -15.53 5.27 22.43
C ARG A 30 -15.47 4.93 20.94
N ARG A 31 -15.92 5.83 20.07
CA ARG A 31 -15.97 5.61 18.63
C ARG A 31 -14.59 5.87 18.00
N LYS A 32 -13.94 4.80 17.54
CA LYS A 32 -12.59 4.86 16.95
C LYS A 32 -12.55 5.23 15.47
N SER A 33 -13.68 5.11 14.77
CA SER A 33 -13.76 5.31 13.32
C SER A 33 -15.18 5.71 12.89
N GLY A 34 -15.28 6.22 11.65
CA GLY A 34 -16.54 6.67 11.05
C GLY A 34 -16.81 8.15 11.25
N GLN A 35 -17.67 8.69 10.38
CA GLN A 35 -18.08 10.10 10.44
C GLN A 35 -19.25 10.29 11.41
N ILE A 36 -19.29 11.44 12.06
CA ILE A 36 -20.33 11.84 13.00
C ILE A 36 -20.85 13.20 12.60
N ALA A 37 -22.16 13.38 12.69
CA ALA A 37 -22.82 14.67 12.59
C ALA A 37 -23.57 14.96 13.89
N LEU A 38 -23.72 16.24 14.21
CA LEU A 38 -24.46 16.69 15.38
C LEU A 38 -25.64 17.55 14.94
N VAL A 39 -26.85 17.06 15.23
CA VAL A 39 -28.11 17.78 15.01
C VAL A 39 -28.75 18.09 16.35
N VAL A 40 -29.17 19.34 16.53
CA VAL A 40 -29.95 19.79 17.68
C VAL A 40 -31.36 20.11 17.26
N TYR A 41 -32.34 19.88 18.13
CA TYR A 41 -33.73 20.16 17.79
C TYR A 41 -34.58 20.59 18.98
N SER A 42 -35.67 21.29 18.65
CA SER A 42 -36.80 21.59 19.53
C SER A 42 -38.07 21.41 18.69
N SER A 43 -38.78 22.46 18.31
CA SER A 43 -39.82 22.38 17.27
C SER A 43 -39.25 22.31 15.85
N ASN A 44 -38.04 22.83 15.67
CA ASN A 44 -37.27 22.75 14.42
C ASN A 44 -35.91 22.07 14.70
N ALA A 45 -35.28 21.54 13.66
CA ALA A 45 -33.96 20.91 13.75
C ALA A 45 -32.90 21.69 12.98
N PHE A 46 -31.70 21.78 13.56
CA PHE A 46 -30.55 22.49 12.99
C PHE A 46 -29.30 21.62 13.06
N THR A 47 -28.48 21.71 12.00
CA THR A 47 -27.17 21.06 11.95
C THR A 47 -26.17 21.92 12.70
N VAL A 48 -25.57 21.37 13.76
CA VAL A 48 -24.43 21.99 14.48
C VAL A 48 -23.14 21.65 13.75
N THR A 49 -23.00 20.38 13.36
CA THR A 49 -21.85 19.87 12.61
C THR A 49 -22.33 18.92 11.53
N PRO A 50 -21.94 19.11 10.25
CA PRO A 50 -22.14 18.11 9.21
C PRO A 50 -21.31 16.85 9.49
N LEU A 51 -21.41 15.81 8.65
CA LEU A 51 -20.59 14.61 8.82
C LEU A 51 -19.09 14.98 8.79
N THR A 52 -18.38 14.61 9.85
CA THR A 52 -16.94 14.83 9.99
C THR A 52 -16.29 13.67 10.74
N THR A 53 -15.00 13.44 10.53
CA THR A 53 -14.17 12.52 11.32
C THR A 53 -13.54 13.21 12.54
N ASP A 54 -13.62 14.55 12.62
CA ASP A 54 -13.06 15.33 13.71
C ASP A 54 -13.97 15.33 14.95
N ALA A 55 -13.77 14.33 15.81
CA ALA A 55 -14.50 14.19 17.06
C ALA A 55 -14.20 15.31 18.07
N ASP A 56 -13.00 15.91 18.04
CA ASP A 56 -12.60 16.97 18.96
C ASP A 56 -13.35 18.27 18.67
N THR A 57 -13.54 18.60 17.39
CA THR A 57 -14.38 19.73 16.98
C THR A 57 -15.84 19.52 17.40
N VAL A 58 -16.39 18.31 17.23
CA VAL A 58 -17.74 18.00 17.70
C VAL A 58 -17.83 18.13 19.22
N ALA A 59 -16.84 17.62 19.97
CA ALA A 59 -16.78 17.71 21.42
C ALA A 59 -16.76 19.16 21.93
N ALA A 60 -16.00 20.05 21.27
CA ALA A 60 -15.98 21.47 21.58
C ALA A 60 -17.35 22.13 21.40
N LEU A 61 -18.08 21.76 20.33
CA LEU A 61 -19.42 22.28 20.05
C LEU A 61 -20.49 21.72 20.99
N VAL A 62 -20.39 20.46 21.40
CA VAL A 62 -21.30 19.85 22.39
C VAL A 62 -21.28 20.65 23.71
N ASN A 63 -20.11 21.11 24.14
CA ASN A 63 -19.97 21.85 25.39
C ASN A 63 -20.67 23.22 25.40
N SER A 64 -20.89 23.84 24.24
CA SER A 64 -21.57 25.14 24.14
C SER A 64 -23.10 25.03 24.01
N LEU A 65 -23.65 23.82 23.89
CA LEU A 65 -25.09 23.63 23.72
C LEU A 65 -25.89 23.98 24.98
N SER A 66 -26.93 24.79 24.79
CA SER A 66 -27.92 25.15 25.80
C SER A 66 -29.33 25.17 25.19
N THR A 67 -30.37 25.04 26.00
CA THR A 67 -31.77 25.13 25.53
C THR A 67 -32.15 26.53 25.03
N GLU A 68 -31.36 27.56 25.36
CA GLU A 68 -31.62 28.95 25.01
C GLU A 68 -31.21 29.30 23.57
N ILE A 69 -30.35 28.50 22.95
CA ILE A 69 -29.94 28.72 21.56
C ILE A 69 -31.08 28.44 20.57
N MET A 70 -32.13 27.72 21.00
CA MET A 70 -33.22 27.29 20.14
C MET A 70 -34.28 28.39 19.98
N PRO A 71 -34.60 28.83 18.74
CA PRO A 71 -35.52 29.94 18.51
C PRO A 71 -36.99 29.59 18.80
N SER A 72 -37.35 28.31 18.64
CA SER A 72 -38.72 27.83 18.84
C SER A 72 -38.80 26.90 20.06
N ARG A 73 -39.92 27.00 20.78
CA ARG A 73 -40.21 26.16 21.95
C ARG A 73 -41.07 24.97 21.55
N GLY A 74 -40.74 23.80 22.08
CA GLY A 74 -41.43 22.53 21.85
C GLY A 74 -40.42 21.40 21.64
N SER A 75 -40.92 20.18 21.46
CA SER A 75 -40.12 19.03 21.02
C SER A 75 -40.85 18.38 19.86
N TYR A 76 -40.16 18.26 18.72
CA TYR A 76 -40.69 17.67 17.50
C TYR A 76 -39.63 16.75 16.86
N PRO A 77 -39.49 15.51 17.38
CA PRO A 77 -38.55 14.52 16.86
C PRO A 77 -38.60 14.27 15.34
N PRO A 78 -39.75 14.34 14.63
CA PRO A 78 -39.77 14.12 13.18
C PRO A 78 -38.84 15.07 12.41
N ALA A 79 -38.71 16.33 12.85
CA ALA A 79 -37.78 17.28 12.21
C ALA A 79 -36.32 16.85 12.38
N ALA A 80 -35.97 16.32 13.55
CA ALA A 80 -34.61 15.83 13.83
C ALA A 80 -34.27 14.58 13.01
N ILE A 81 -35.21 13.63 12.94
CA ILE A 81 -35.06 12.38 12.17
C ILE A 81 -34.85 12.71 10.69
N LYS A 82 -35.73 13.55 10.11
CA LYS A 82 -35.60 13.97 8.70
C LYS A 82 -34.31 14.74 8.43
N LYS A 83 -33.85 15.57 9.39
CA LYS A 83 -32.58 16.29 9.24
C LYS A 83 -31.38 15.34 9.29
N GLY A 84 -31.43 14.33 10.15
CA GLY A 84 -30.43 13.26 10.20
C GLY A 84 -30.37 12.48 8.88
N GLN A 85 -31.52 12.06 8.36
CA GLN A 85 -31.64 11.41 7.05
C GLN A 85 -31.02 12.27 5.94
N GLN A 86 -31.40 13.55 5.86
CA GLN A 86 -30.88 14.48 4.85
C GLN A 86 -29.35 14.57 4.87
N LEU A 87 -28.73 14.59 6.05
CA LEU A 87 -27.27 14.66 6.17
C LEU A 87 -26.61 13.36 5.70
N LEU A 88 -27.19 12.20 6.02
CA LEU A 88 -26.69 10.89 5.56
C LEU A 88 -26.77 10.77 4.04
N GLU A 89 -27.89 11.18 3.44
CA GLU A 89 -28.10 11.18 1.98
C GLU A 89 -27.14 12.14 1.28
N GLN A 90 -26.95 13.36 1.82
CA GLN A 90 -26.02 14.36 1.27
C GLN A 90 -24.56 13.90 1.30
N ALA A 91 -24.20 13.09 2.28
CA ALA A 91 -22.87 12.50 2.37
C ALA A 91 -22.70 11.25 1.49
N GLY A 92 -23.76 10.77 0.84
CA GLY A 92 -23.72 9.60 -0.05
C GLY A 92 -23.46 8.29 0.68
N VAL A 93 -23.76 8.21 1.98
CA VAL A 93 -23.50 7.01 2.79
C VAL A 93 -24.64 6.00 2.59
N SER A 94 -24.29 4.76 2.26
CA SER A 94 -25.24 3.66 2.02
C SER A 94 -25.83 3.07 3.30
N LEU A 95 -25.07 3.10 4.39
CA LEU A 95 -25.46 2.59 5.71
C LEU A 95 -25.17 3.63 6.78
N GLY A 96 -26.12 3.86 7.67
CA GLY A 96 -26.04 4.92 8.67
C GLY A 96 -26.99 4.71 9.84
N GLU A 97 -26.65 5.33 10.96
CA GLU A 97 -27.45 5.28 12.18
C GLU A 97 -27.70 6.69 12.69
N VAL A 98 -28.96 6.96 13.04
CA VAL A 98 -29.38 8.17 13.74
C VAL A 98 -29.61 7.81 15.21
N LEU A 99 -28.85 8.44 16.10
CA LEU A 99 -29.07 8.33 17.55
C LEU A 99 -29.87 9.54 18.04
N LEU A 100 -31.15 9.31 18.38
CA LEU A 100 -32.02 10.31 18.98
C LEU A 100 -31.84 10.32 20.51
N ILE A 101 -31.50 11.48 21.05
CA ILE A 101 -31.32 11.69 22.49
C ILE A 101 -32.40 12.66 22.97
N THR A 102 -33.37 12.17 23.74
CA THR A 102 -34.58 12.92 24.16
C THR A 102 -35.24 12.32 25.40
N ASP A 103 -36.16 13.06 26.01
CA ASP A 103 -37.01 12.60 27.11
C ASP A 103 -38.42 12.14 26.67
N GLY A 104 -38.83 12.44 25.43
CA GLY A 104 -40.14 12.05 24.91
C GLY A 104 -40.43 12.53 23.49
N GLY A 105 -41.71 12.74 23.18
CA GLY A 105 -42.13 13.26 21.87
C GLY A 105 -42.42 12.18 20.83
N SER A 106 -42.66 10.94 21.28
CA SER A 106 -43.19 9.89 20.42
C SER A 106 -44.59 10.28 19.93
N SER A 107 -44.78 10.23 18.62
CA SER A 107 -46.05 10.54 17.96
C SER A 107 -46.16 9.70 16.69
N PRO A 108 -47.38 9.52 16.12
CA PRO A 108 -47.53 8.82 14.84
C PRO A 108 -46.66 9.40 13.73
N ALA A 109 -46.48 10.72 13.68
CA ALA A 109 -45.59 11.38 12.73
C ALA A 109 -44.11 11.07 12.97
N ALA A 110 -43.70 10.82 14.22
CA ALA A 110 -42.34 10.41 14.53
C ALA A 110 -42.10 8.95 14.14
N GLU A 111 -43.06 8.07 14.39
CA GLU A 111 -43.02 6.67 13.96
C GLU A 111 -42.98 6.57 12.43
N GLU A 112 -43.76 7.38 11.71
CA GLU A 112 -43.71 7.47 10.24
C GLU A 112 -42.34 7.97 9.74
N ALA A 113 -41.78 9.01 10.36
CA ALA A 113 -40.44 9.50 10.01
C ALA A 113 -39.36 8.45 10.26
N ALA A 114 -39.48 7.66 11.32
CA ALA A 114 -38.57 6.56 11.63
C ALA A 114 -38.69 5.41 10.61
N ASP A 115 -39.91 5.08 10.18
CA ASP A 115 -40.15 4.07 9.13
C ASP A 115 -39.62 4.52 7.76
N GLN A 116 -39.75 5.80 7.42
CA GLN A 116 -39.14 6.40 6.22
C GLN A 116 -37.61 6.31 6.28
N LEU A 117 -37.00 6.65 7.42
CA LEU A 117 -35.56 6.52 7.63
C LEU A 117 -35.10 5.07 7.42
N ARG A 118 -35.85 4.10 7.98
CA ARG A 118 -35.59 2.66 7.81
C ARG A 118 -35.70 2.21 6.36
N SER A 119 -36.71 2.68 5.65
CA SER A 119 -36.92 2.37 4.23
C SER A 119 -35.80 2.92 3.35
N ALA A 120 -35.10 3.97 3.79
CA ALA A 120 -33.92 4.52 3.12
C ALA A 120 -32.61 3.77 3.43
N GLY A 121 -32.65 2.72 4.24
CA GLY A 121 -31.47 1.92 4.61
C GLY A 121 -30.73 2.39 5.87
N TYR A 122 -31.29 3.34 6.61
CA TYR A 122 -30.72 3.87 7.84
C TYR A 122 -31.47 3.38 9.08
N SER A 123 -30.80 3.31 10.23
CA SER A 123 -31.43 2.88 11.50
C SER A 123 -31.68 4.05 12.46
N LEU A 124 -32.75 3.98 13.27
CA LEU A 124 -33.01 4.93 14.35
C LEU A 124 -32.86 4.26 15.71
N SER A 125 -31.82 4.63 16.44
CA SER A 125 -31.66 4.29 17.86
C SER A 125 -32.09 5.46 18.74
N VAL A 126 -32.57 5.16 19.95
CA VAL A 126 -33.07 6.15 20.90
C VAL A 126 -32.42 5.96 22.26
N LEU A 127 -31.76 7.01 22.74
CA LEU A 127 -31.28 7.14 24.12
C LEU A 127 -32.25 8.05 24.88
N ALA A 128 -33.05 7.43 25.73
CA ALA A 128 -34.06 8.10 26.54
C ALA A 128 -33.43 8.71 27.80
N ILE A 129 -33.73 9.98 28.09
CA ILE A 129 -33.18 10.71 29.24
C ILE A 129 -34.29 11.13 30.20
N GLY A 130 -34.06 10.90 31.50
CA GLY A 130 -34.95 11.31 32.57
C GLY A 130 -35.58 10.14 33.31
N THR A 131 -36.55 10.46 34.15
CA THR A 131 -37.22 9.52 35.05
C THR A 131 -38.73 9.52 34.80
N THR A 132 -39.40 8.43 35.19
CA THR A 132 -40.88 8.32 35.11
C THR A 132 -41.58 9.22 36.13
N GLU A 133 -40.91 9.59 37.21
CA GLU A 133 -41.42 10.53 38.21
C GLU A 133 -41.38 11.96 37.69
N GLY A 134 -40.32 12.29 36.93
CA GLY A 134 -40.07 13.62 36.38
C GLY A 134 -39.57 14.60 37.44
N ALA A 135 -39.18 15.79 37.00
CA ALA A 135 -38.77 16.88 37.89
C ALA A 135 -39.21 18.23 37.32
N PRO A 136 -39.48 19.22 38.18
CA PRO A 136 -39.85 20.55 37.71
C PRO A 136 -38.69 21.23 36.99
N ILE A 137 -39.01 22.06 35.98
CA ILE A 137 -38.00 22.75 35.18
C ILE A 137 -37.64 24.09 35.85
N PRO A 138 -36.39 24.29 36.29
CA PRO A 138 -35.97 25.55 36.92
C PRO A 138 -35.92 26.71 35.92
N ARG A 139 -36.22 27.93 36.38
CA ARG A 139 -36.06 29.16 35.60
C ARG A 139 -34.83 29.93 36.10
N ALA A 140 -34.08 30.58 35.19
CA ALA A 140 -32.89 31.37 35.53
C ALA A 140 -33.13 32.49 36.56
N GLY A 141 -34.34 33.05 36.61
CA GLY A 141 -34.73 34.08 37.59
C GLY A 141 -35.35 33.54 38.89
N GLY A 142 -35.24 32.24 39.16
CA GLY A 142 -35.90 31.57 40.28
C GLY A 142 -37.31 31.08 39.95
N GLY A 143 -37.78 30.10 40.74
CA GLY A 143 -39.04 29.41 40.49
C GLY A 143 -38.98 28.39 39.35
N PHE A 144 -40.15 27.93 38.92
CA PHE A 144 -40.28 26.86 37.93
C PHE A 144 -41.09 27.29 36.70
N VAL A 145 -40.84 26.63 35.57
CA VAL A 145 -41.68 26.77 34.37
C VAL A 145 -43.07 26.24 34.67
N THR A 146 -44.10 26.97 34.22
CA THR A 146 -45.50 26.58 34.37
C THR A 146 -46.08 26.14 33.03
N ASP A 147 -47.06 25.24 33.09
CA ASP A 147 -47.86 24.82 31.94
C ASP A 147 -48.90 25.90 31.52
N ARG A 148 -49.72 25.60 30.51
CA ARG A 148 -50.77 26.50 30.03
C ARG A 148 -51.89 26.72 31.06
N SER A 149 -52.00 25.85 32.04
CA SER A 149 -53.00 25.89 33.11
C SER A 149 -52.49 26.62 34.36
N GLY A 150 -51.24 27.08 34.34
CA GLY A 150 -50.58 27.77 35.46
C GLY A 150 -49.97 26.84 36.51
N ASN A 151 -50.00 25.52 36.31
CA ASN A 151 -49.37 24.55 37.21
C ASN A 151 -47.88 24.41 36.90
N ILE A 152 -47.08 24.01 37.88
CA ILE A 152 -45.65 23.73 37.67
C ILE A 152 -45.51 22.57 36.66
N ALA A 153 -44.74 22.79 35.59
CA ALA A 153 -44.47 21.80 34.57
C ALA A 153 -43.47 20.75 35.10
N VAL A 154 -43.90 19.49 35.16
CA VAL A 154 -43.08 18.34 35.60
C VAL A 154 -43.01 17.33 34.45
N PRO A 155 -42.08 17.51 33.49
CA PRO A 155 -41.91 16.58 32.37
C PRO A 155 -41.47 15.20 32.86
N LYS A 156 -42.13 14.15 32.34
CA LYS A 156 -41.84 12.75 32.65
C LYS A 156 -41.26 12.06 31.42
N LEU A 157 -40.44 11.04 31.65
CA LEU A 157 -39.89 10.22 30.58
C LEU A 157 -41.00 9.37 29.92
N GLU A 158 -41.14 9.48 28.60
CA GLU A 158 -42.10 8.68 27.80
C GLU A 158 -41.47 7.39 27.25
N ALA A 159 -40.91 6.57 28.13
CA ALA A 159 -40.10 5.39 27.76
C ALA A 159 -40.82 4.43 26.80
N THR A 160 -42.11 4.17 27.01
CA THR A 160 -42.91 3.27 26.16
C THR A 160 -43.05 3.78 24.73
N GLY A 161 -43.28 5.09 24.56
CA GLY A 161 -43.39 5.72 23.25
C GLY A 161 -42.05 5.70 22.51
N LEU A 162 -40.98 6.07 23.21
CA LEU A 162 -39.63 6.08 22.64
C LEU A 162 -39.13 4.68 22.26
N ARG A 163 -39.52 3.63 22.99
CA ARG A 163 -39.22 2.25 22.61
C ARG A 163 -39.91 1.85 21.31
N ARG A 164 -41.18 2.24 21.11
CA ARG A 164 -41.88 2.01 19.84
C ARG A 164 -41.24 2.78 18.69
N LEU A 165 -40.81 4.01 18.94
CA LEU A 165 -40.13 4.84 17.95
C LEU A 165 -38.81 4.19 17.48
N ALA A 166 -37.98 3.70 18.40
CA ALA A 166 -36.76 2.97 18.05
C ALA A 166 -37.06 1.69 17.24
N ALA A 167 -38.09 0.95 17.63
CA ALA A 167 -38.52 -0.26 16.92
C ALA A 167 -39.02 0.03 15.50
N ALA A 168 -39.77 1.13 15.31
CA ALA A 168 -40.24 1.58 14.00
C ALA A 168 -39.06 1.89 13.06
N GLY A 169 -38.01 2.53 13.56
CA GLY A 169 -36.80 2.81 12.79
C GLY A 169 -35.76 1.70 12.77
N GLY A 170 -36.08 0.50 13.27
CA GLY A 170 -35.21 -0.68 13.21
C GLY A 170 -33.94 -0.61 14.06
N GLY A 171 -33.84 0.36 14.98
CA GLY A 171 -32.70 0.50 15.88
C GLY A 171 -33.00 0.08 17.31
N ARG A 172 -32.19 0.58 18.25
CA ARG A 172 -32.21 0.15 19.65
C ARG A 172 -32.72 1.22 20.59
N PHE A 173 -33.25 0.78 21.72
CA PHE A 173 -33.72 1.66 22.79
C PHE A 173 -32.91 1.41 24.06
N ALA A 174 -32.37 2.47 24.64
CA ALA A 174 -31.77 2.43 25.96
C ALA A 174 -32.24 3.62 26.79
N VAL A 175 -32.37 3.43 28.11
CA VAL A 175 -32.56 4.54 29.06
C VAL A 175 -31.18 4.90 29.58
N MET A 176 -30.88 6.20 29.63
CA MET A 176 -29.62 6.72 30.12
C MET A 176 -29.36 6.25 31.55
N ARG A 177 -28.16 5.70 31.75
CA ARG A 177 -27.68 5.23 33.05
C ARG A 177 -26.45 6.02 33.48
N THR A 178 -26.10 5.86 34.76
CA THR A 178 -24.85 6.38 35.32
C THR A 178 -23.64 5.52 34.94
N ASP A 179 -23.87 4.26 34.61
CA ASP A 179 -22.89 3.36 34.00
C ASP A 179 -22.91 3.47 32.46
N ASP A 180 -22.14 2.61 31.80
CA ASP A 180 -22.01 2.58 30.34
C ASP A 180 -22.77 1.42 29.67
N SER A 181 -23.61 0.70 30.41
CA SER A 181 -24.39 -0.43 29.86
C SER A 181 -25.40 0.02 28.80
N ASP A 182 -25.83 1.28 28.88
CA ASP A 182 -26.68 1.94 27.89
C ASP A 182 -25.94 2.10 26.55
N LEU A 183 -24.70 2.58 26.59
CA LEU A 183 -23.84 2.71 25.42
C LEU A 183 -23.47 1.38 24.82
N ASP A 184 -23.17 0.37 25.63
CA ASP A 184 -22.85 -0.95 25.12
C ASP A 184 -24.05 -1.51 24.34
N THR A 185 -25.27 -1.36 24.86
CA THR A 185 -26.48 -1.80 24.16
C THR A 185 -26.67 -1.08 22.81
N LEU A 186 -26.48 0.24 22.79
CA LEU A 186 -26.67 1.06 21.58
C LEU A 186 -25.57 0.80 20.54
N LEU A 187 -24.30 0.79 20.96
CA LEU A 187 -23.15 0.76 20.06
C LEU A 187 -22.75 -0.66 19.61
N SER A 188 -23.18 -1.73 20.29
CA SER A 188 -22.87 -3.13 19.90
C SER A 188 -23.45 -3.55 18.53
N GLY A 189 -24.27 -2.71 17.90
CA GLY A 189 -24.94 -3.00 16.62
C GLY A 189 -24.20 -2.42 15.43
N ALA A 190 -23.47 -1.32 15.65
CA ALA A 190 -22.66 -0.67 14.64
C ALA A 190 -21.51 -1.58 14.12
N THR A 191 -21.10 -2.58 14.92
CA THR A 191 -20.11 -3.58 14.54
C THR A 191 -20.66 -4.73 13.68
N MET A 192 -21.98 -4.94 13.62
CA MET A 192 -22.58 -6.08 12.90
C MET A 192 -23.06 -5.72 11.49
N ALA A 193 -23.30 -4.45 11.18
CA ALA A 193 -23.74 -4.00 9.85
C ALA A 193 -22.59 -3.87 8.82
N GLY A 194 -21.34 -4.10 9.23
CA GLY A 194 -20.15 -3.90 8.38
C GLY A 194 -19.22 -5.11 8.28
N SER A 195 -19.63 -6.31 8.70
CA SER A 195 -18.67 -7.42 8.85
C SER A 195 -18.54 -8.39 7.68
N GLU A 196 -19.31 -8.33 6.58
CA GLU A 196 -19.17 -9.37 5.53
C GLU A 196 -19.30 -8.98 4.06
N SER A 197 -19.53 -7.72 3.63
CA SER A 197 -19.77 -7.51 2.19
C SER A 197 -19.51 -6.13 1.57
N ASP A 198 -18.50 -5.39 1.98
CA ASP A 198 -17.95 -4.35 1.09
C ASP A 198 -16.57 -3.84 1.57
N GLU A 199 -15.51 -4.39 0.98
CA GLU A 199 -14.12 -3.91 1.05
C GLU A 199 -13.91 -2.55 0.35
N SER A 200 -14.98 -1.82 0.01
CA SER A 200 -14.93 -0.61 -0.83
C SER A 200 -15.00 0.72 -0.07
N LEU A 201 -15.27 0.72 1.24
CA LEU A 201 -15.12 1.90 2.09
C LEU A 201 -13.79 1.86 2.84
N VAL A 202 -12.71 1.89 2.05
CA VAL A 202 -11.36 2.24 2.52
C VAL A 202 -11.48 3.63 3.12
N THR A 203 -11.65 3.67 4.43
CA THR A 203 -11.40 4.88 5.21
C THR A 203 -9.89 5.03 5.15
N ASP A 204 -9.43 5.94 4.30
CA ASP A 204 -8.02 6.21 4.06
C ASP A 204 -7.42 6.77 5.36
N HIS A 205 -6.98 5.86 6.24
CA HIS A 205 -6.30 6.20 7.46
C HIS A 205 -4.90 6.66 7.07
N TRP A 206 -4.73 7.99 6.94
CA TRP A 206 -3.43 8.62 6.78
C TRP A 206 -2.54 8.22 7.95
N ARG A 207 -1.65 7.26 7.67
CA ARG A 207 -0.64 6.80 8.61
C ARG A 207 0.58 7.68 8.40
N GLU A 208 0.70 8.69 9.26
CA GLU A 208 1.79 9.67 9.21
C GLU A 208 3.11 9.00 9.65
N GLU A 209 3.76 8.32 8.70
CA GLU A 209 5.08 7.71 8.87
C GLU A 209 6.22 8.72 8.54
N GLY A 210 5.89 9.97 8.21
CA GLY A 210 6.85 11.06 7.95
C GLY A 210 7.90 11.29 9.06
N PRO A 211 7.57 11.12 10.37
CA PRO A 211 8.58 11.20 11.44
C PRO A 211 9.70 10.16 11.32
N TRP A 212 9.45 8.99 10.74
CA TRP A 212 10.49 7.99 10.51
C TRP A 212 11.41 8.37 9.35
N LEU A 213 10.89 9.11 8.38
CA LEU A 213 11.67 9.67 7.28
C LEU A 213 12.64 10.75 7.76
N LEU A 214 12.28 11.48 8.84
CA LEU A 214 13.20 12.40 9.52
C LEU A 214 14.41 11.67 10.13
N LEU A 215 14.26 10.46 10.67
CA LEU A 215 15.39 9.69 11.21
C LEU A 215 16.43 9.35 10.12
N LEU A 216 15.99 9.13 8.88
CA LEU A 216 16.88 8.94 7.72
C LEU A 216 17.59 10.25 7.32
N LEU A 217 16.92 11.40 7.48
CA LEU A 217 17.46 12.72 7.13
C LEU A 217 18.44 13.28 8.17
N VAL A 218 18.33 12.89 9.45
CA VAL A 218 19.25 13.31 10.52
C VAL A 218 20.73 13.06 10.20
N PRO A 219 21.18 11.86 9.75
CA PRO A 219 22.58 11.65 9.40
C PRO A 219 23.04 12.47 8.18
N LEU A 220 22.17 12.69 7.18
CA LEU A 220 22.45 13.56 6.04
C LEU A 220 22.63 15.03 6.47
N ALA A 221 21.75 15.52 7.34
CA ALA A 221 21.85 16.85 7.92
C ALA A 221 23.10 17.02 8.79
N ALA A 222 23.47 15.98 9.55
CA ALA A 222 24.68 15.98 10.37
C ALA A 222 25.97 16.08 9.52
N ILE A 223 26.00 15.47 8.34
CA ILE A 223 27.12 15.56 7.39
C ILE A 223 27.21 16.99 6.80
N ALA A 224 26.08 17.66 6.58
CA ALA A 224 26.04 19.03 6.04
C ALA A 224 26.59 20.11 6.99
N PHE A 225 26.64 19.85 8.30
CA PHE A 225 27.14 20.80 9.31
C PHE A 225 28.68 20.86 9.41
N ARG A 226 29.41 19.96 8.76
CA ARG A 226 30.88 19.92 8.83
C ARG A 226 31.50 20.64 7.63
N LYS A 227 32.20 21.76 7.90
CA LYS A 227 32.86 22.60 6.87
C LYS A 227 33.70 21.75 5.91
N GLY A 228 33.33 21.75 4.63
CA GLY A 228 34.07 21.08 3.54
C GLY A 228 33.35 19.90 2.85
N LEU A 229 32.32 19.31 3.46
CA LEU A 229 31.62 18.12 2.91
C LEU A 229 30.57 18.40 1.82
N VAL A 230 30.14 19.66 1.68
CA VAL A 230 29.26 20.06 0.56
C VAL A 230 29.99 19.99 -0.78
N ILE A 231 31.32 20.20 -0.79
CA ILE A 231 32.15 20.11 -2.00
C ILE A 231 32.32 18.64 -2.44
N THR A 232 32.42 17.69 -1.52
CA THR A 232 32.52 16.25 -1.87
C THR A 232 31.20 15.71 -2.41
N LEU A 233 30.04 16.24 -1.99
CA LEU A 233 28.74 15.86 -2.55
C LEU A 233 28.57 16.36 -4.00
N LEU A 234 29.22 17.48 -4.33
CA LEU A 234 29.27 18.06 -5.68
C LEU A 234 30.13 17.23 -6.66
N ILE A 235 31.12 16.49 -6.15
CA ILE A 235 31.95 15.56 -6.95
C ILE A 235 31.14 14.34 -7.41
N PHE A 236 30.13 13.90 -6.64
CA PHE A 236 29.23 12.81 -7.02
C PHE A 236 28.15 13.20 -8.05
N ILE A 237 27.97 14.50 -8.32
CA ILE A 237 27.00 15.03 -9.30
C ILE A 237 27.67 15.31 -10.66
N LEU A 238 29.01 15.27 -10.72
CA LEU A 238 29.73 15.40 -11.99
C LEU A 238 29.57 14.12 -12.81
N PRO A 239 29.20 14.21 -14.10
CA PRO A 239 29.05 13.04 -14.95
C PRO A 239 30.44 12.54 -15.30
N VAL A 240 30.97 11.62 -14.50
CA VAL A 240 32.04 10.75 -14.97
C VAL A 240 31.39 9.84 -16.00
N ALA A 241 31.84 9.94 -17.25
CA ALA A 241 31.36 9.07 -18.32
C ALA A 241 31.73 7.62 -17.98
N GLU A 242 30.81 6.90 -17.34
CA GLU A 242 30.96 5.47 -17.13
C GLU A 242 30.61 4.74 -18.44
N PRO A 243 31.37 3.70 -18.82
CA PRO A 243 30.97 2.81 -19.91
C PRO A 243 29.64 2.16 -19.54
N ALA A 244 28.69 2.16 -20.47
CA ALA A 244 27.37 1.59 -20.27
C ALA A 244 27.48 0.09 -19.93
N HIS A 245 27.34 -0.24 -18.65
CA HIS A 245 27.16 -1.63 -18.23
C HIS A 245 25.69 -1.99 -18.42
N ALA A 246 25.39 -2.71 -19.50
CA ALA A 246 24.07 -3.25 -19.76
C ALA A 246 23.75 -4.32 -18.71
N PHE A 247 23.01 -3.94 -17.68
CA PHE A 247 22.56 -4.87 -16.64
C PHE A 247 21.39 -5.70 -17.17
N SER A 248 21.56 -7.00 -17.29
CA SER A 248 20.50 -7.95 -17.62
C SER A 248 20.14 -8.81 -16.42
N TRP A 249 18.89 -9.32 -16.39
CA TRP A 249 18.45 -10.26 -15.35
C TRP A 249 19.29 -11.54 -15.26
N LYS A 250 20.02 -11.90 -16.32
CA LYS A 250 20.90 -13.08 -16.34
C LYS A 250 22.21 -12.83 -15.58
N ASP A 251 22.69 -11.59 -15.55
CA ASP A 251 23.95 -11.21 -14.88
C ASP A 251 23.88 -11.33 -13.34
N LEU A 252 22.66 -11.41 -12.79
CA LEU A 252 22.43 -11.67 -11.37
C LEU A 252 22.73 -13.13 -10.96
N TRP A 253 22.66 -14.07 -11.90
CA TRP A 253 22.67 -15.51 -11.61
C TRP A 253 23.82 -16.26 -12.28
N LEU A 254 24.35 -15.74 -13.39
CA LEU A 254 25.40 -16.37 -14.17
C LEU A 254 26.52 -15.38 -14.46
N ASN A 255 27.77 -15.82 -14.30
CA ASN A 255 28.92 -15.04 -14.73
C ASN A 255 29.04 -15.06 -16.28
N ALA A 256 29.85 -14.15 -16.83
CA ALA A 256 30.01 -14.02 -18.29
C ALA A 256 30.46 -15.33 -18.95
N ASP A 257 31.40 -16.07 -18.35
CA ASP A 257 31.88 -17.35 -18.89
C ASP A 257 30.80 -18.45 -18.89
N GLN A 258 29.92 -18.47 -17.88
CA GLN A 258 28.80 -19.41 -17.83
C GLN A 258 27.75 -19.09 -18.88
N GLN A 259 27.47 -17.81 -19.10
CA GLN A 259 26.58 -17.37 -20.18
C GLN A 259 27.19 -17.67 -21.56
N ALA A 260 28.50 -17.45 -21.72
CA ALA A 260 29.22 -17.76 -22.95
C ALA A 260 29.24 -19.26 -23.23
N ASN A 261 29.41 -20.09 -22.20
CA ASN A 261 29.36 -21.55 -22.34
C ASN A 261 27.97 -22.05 -22.74
N GLN A 262 26.88 -21.43 -22.24
CA GLN A 262 25.53 -21.75 -22.70
C GLN A 262 25.37 -21.45 -24.19
N LEU A 263 25.80 -20.27 -24.65
CA LEU A 263 25.79 -19.90 -26.07
C LEU A 263 26.63 -20.86 -26.93
N LEU A 264 27.78 -21.31 -26.41
CA LEU A 264 28.65 -22.24 -27.10
C LEU A 264 28.00 -23.62 -27.28
N VAL A 265 27.24 -24.10 -26.29
CA VAL A 265 26.48 -25.35 -26.34
C VAL A 265 25.26 -25.23 -27.26
N GLU A 266 24.63 -24.05 -27.30
CA GLU A 266 23.51 -23.73 -28.19
C GLU A 266 23.92 -23.58 -29.67
N GLY A 267 25.23 -23.52 -29.95
CA GLY A 267 25.80 -23.44 -31.31
C GLY A 267 26.15 -22.01 -31.75
N SER A 268 25.90 -21.00 -30.91
CA SER A 268 26.25 -19.60 -31.16
C SER A 268 27.70 -19.29 -30.77
N ALA A 269 28.65 -19.96 -31.42
CA ALA A 269 30.07 -19.89 -31.06
C ALA A 269 30.68 -18.48 -31.21
N ALA A 270 30.27 -17.72 -32.23
CA ALA A 270 30.77 -16.35 -32.45
C ALA A 270 30.36 -15.38 -31.33
N ASP A 271 29.13 -15.50 -30.83
CA ASP A 271 28.64 -14.69 -29.71
C ASP A 271 29.29 -15.12 -28.39
N ALA A 272 29.50 -16.43 -28.21
CA ALA A 272 30.21 -16.97 -27.06
C ALA A 272 31.64 -16.43 -26.95
N ALA A 273 32.37 -16.33 -28.06
CA ALA A 273 33.74 -15.82 -28.09
C ALA A 273 33.82 -14.37 -27.59
N GLN A 274 32.81 -13.54 -27.85
CA GLN A 274 32.78 -12.16 -27.37
C GLN A 274 32.55 -12.07 -25.85
N LEU A 275 31.90 -13.07 -25.27
CA LEU A 275 31.44 -13.05 -23.88
C LEU A 275 32.41 -13.76 -22.92
N PHE A 276 33.14 -14.78 -23.39
CA PHE A 276 34.18 -15.44 -22.59
C PHE A 276 35.23 -14.42 -22.15
N LYS A 277 35.50 -14.38 -20.85
CA LYS A 277 36.62 -13.66 -20.23
C LYS A 277 37.87 -14.54 -20.22
N ASP A 278 37.71 -15.84 -19.97
CA ASP A 278 38.80 -16.81 -20.01
C ASP A 278 39.39 -16.90 -21.44
N PRO A 279 40.70 -16.66 -21.62
CA PRO A 279 41.32 -16.62 -22.94
C PRO A 279 41.34 -17.99 -23.64
N ALA A 280 41.45 -19.10 -22.92
CA ALA A 280 41.44 -20.43 -23.51
C ALA A 280 40.06 -20.77 -24.05
N TRP A 281 39.01 -20.54 -23.24
CA TRP A 281 37.63 -20.78 -23.68
C TRP A 281 37.19 -19.84 -24.80
N ARG A 282 37.68 -18.60 -24.81
CA ARG A 282 37.50 -17.69 -25.94
C ARG A 282 38.11 -18.27 -27.22
N ALA A 283 39.35 -18.76 -27.16
CA ALA A 283 40.02 -19.36 -28.32
C ALA A 283 39.33 -20.65 -28.81
N VAL A 284 38.77 -21.46 -27.90
CA VAL A 284 37.90 -22.61 -28.25
C VAL A 284 36.62 -22.14 -28.96
N ALA A 285 36.00 -21.07 -28.48
CA ALA A 285 34.80 -20.51 -29.10
C ALA A 285 35.08 -19.95 -30.51
N ASP A 286 36.21 -19.24 -30.69
CA ASP A 286 36.67 -18.78 -32.00
C ASP A 286 36.94 -19.95 -32.96
N TYR A 287 37.55 -21.05 -32.48
CA TYR A 287 37.76 -22.26 -33.27
C TYR A 287 36.43 -22.82 -33.77
N ARG A 288 35.44 -22.96 -32.88
CA ARG A 288 34.11 -23.48 -33.22
C ARG A 288 33.30 -22.54 -34.11
N ALA A 289 33.57 -21.23 -34.04
CA ALA A 289 32.98 -20.23 -34.93
C ALA A 289 33.62 -20.23 -36.33
N GLY A 290 34.71 -20.98 -36.54
CA GLY A 290 35.49 -20.98 -37.78
C GLY A 290 36.47 -19.81 -37.91
N HIS A 291 36.63 -19.00 -36.86
CA HIS A 291 37.60 -17.91 -36.78
C HIS A 291 38.98 -18.45 -36.35
N TYR A 292 39.55 -19.34 -37.16
CA TYR A 292 40.79 -20.05 -36.81
C TYR A 292 41.98 -19.11 -36.57
N GLY A 293 42.04 -17.96 -37.25
CA GLY A 293 43.07 -16.94 -37.03
C GLY A 293 43.03 -16.32 -35.63
N GLY A 294 41.82 -15.99 -35.16
CA GLY A 294 41.62 -15.50 -33.79
C GLY A 294 41.91 -16.58 -32.75
N SER A 295 41.49 -17.82 -33.04
CA SER A 295 41.76 -18.98 -32.19
C SER A 295 43.26 -19.24 -32.02
N ALA A 296 44.02 -19.28 -33.12
CA ALA A 296 45.47 -19.47 -33.10
C ALA A 296 46.18 -18.34 -32.34
N ALA A 297 45.80 -17.08 -32.59
CA ALA A 297 46.34 -15.94 -31.83
C ALA A 297 46.02 -16.04 -30.32
N GLY A 298 44.84 -16.53 -29.96
CA GLY A 298 44.44 -16.73 -28.56
C GLY A 298 45.27 -17.82 -27.87
N PHE A 299 45.34 -19.02 -28.47
CA PHE A 299 46.10 -20.13 -27.91
C PHE A 299 47.61 -19.88 -27.91
N GLY A 300 48.16 -19.16 -28.89
CA GLY A 300 49.59 -18.82 -28.93
C GLY A 300 50.07 -17.92 -27.78
N THR A 301 49.16 -17.37 -26.97
CA THR A 301 49.52 -16.65 -25.74
C THR A 301 49.49 -17.51 -24.48
N LEU A 302 49.14 -18.79 -24.61
CA LEU A 302 48.94 -19.72 -23.50
C LEU A 302 49.96 -20.85 -23.58
N GLU A 303 50.71 -21.07 -22.51
CA GLU A 303 51.84 -22.03 -22.46
C GLU A 303 51.43 -23.46 -22.01
N ASP A 304 50.14 -23.72 -21.88
CA ASP A 304 49.63 -25.02 -21.41
C ASP A 304 49.57 -26.06 -22.55
N ILE A 305 49.92 -27.32 -22.26
CA ILE A 305 50.09 -28.38 -23.26
C ILE A 305 48.80 -28.61 -24.06
N ASP A 306 47.64 -28.60 -23.39
CA ASP A 306 46.34 -28.77 -24.04
C ASP A 306 46.04 -27.59 -24.98
N ASN A 307 46.43 -26.37 -24.60
CA ASN A 307 46.28 -25.18 -25.45
C ASN A 307 47.25 -25.19 -26.64
N LEU A 308 48.46 -25.74 -26.46
CA LEU A 308 49.43 -25.91 -27.53
C LEU A 308 48.94 -26.91 -28.59
N TYR A 309 48.33 -28.01 -28.16
CA TYR A 309 47.67 -28.95 -29.06
C TYR A 309 46.50 -28.27 -29.83
N ASN A 310 45.71 -27.45 -29.14
CA ASN A 310 44.63 -26.69 -29.76
C ASN A 310 45.12 -25.59 -30.72
N LEU A 311 46.30 -24.99 -30.45
CA LEU A 311 46.98 -24.09 -31.37
C LEU A 311 47.32 -24.83 -32.67
N GLY A 312 47.92 -26.02 -32.59
CA GLY A 312 48.21 -26.86 -33.74
C GLY A 312 46.95 -27.16 -34.57
N ASN A 313 45.84 -27.47 -33.89
CA ASN A 313 44.55 -27.67 -34.56
C ASN A 313 44.04 -26.41 -35.28
N ALA A 314 44.18 -25.24 -34.68
CA ALA A 314 43.76 -23.96 -35.26
C ALA A 314 44.61 -23.59 -36.49
N LEU A 315 45.93 -23.72 -36.38
CA LEU A 315 46.88 -23.48 -37.48
C LEU A 315 46.67 -24.46 -38.65
N ALA A 316 46.42 -25.74 -38.36
CA ALA A 316 46.08 -26.74 -39.36
C ALA A 316 44.84 -26.35 -40.18
N LYS A 317 43.82 -25.77 -39.52
CA LYS A 317 42.60 -25.29 -40.19
C LYS A 317 42.81 -24.00 -40.99
N LEU A 318 43.82 -23.20 -40.65
CA LEU A 318 44.25 -22.04 -41.46
C LEU A 318 45.04 -22.45 -42.70
N GLY A 319 45.56 -23.68 -42.74
CA GLY A 319 46.47 -24.15 -43.79
C GLY A 319 47.94 -23.81 -43.52
N GLU A 320 48.26 -23.33 -42.32
CA GLU A 320 49.63 -23.08 -41.87
C GLU A 320 50.25 -24.38 -41.34
N PHE A 321 50.47 -25.33 -42.25
CA PHE A 321 50.86 -26.71 -41.89
C PHE A 321 52.23 -26.78 -41.19
N GLU A 322 53.21 -25.99 -41.61
CA GLU A 322 54.54 -25.97 -40.98
C GLU A 322 54.44 -25.56 -39.50
N SER A 323 53.78 -24.43 -39.21
CA SER A 323 53.61 -23.97 -37.82
C SER A 323 52.70 -24.88 -36.98
N ALA A 324 51.74 -25.55 -37.61
CA ALA A 324 50.92 -26.54 -36.93
C ALA A 324 51.72 -27.79 -36.53
N ILE A 325 52.63 -28.25 -37.40
CA ILE A 325 53.57 -29.35 -37.13
C ILE A 325 54.46 -28.97 -35.95
N ASP A 326 55.06 -27.78 -35.96
CA ASP A 326 55.91 -27.28 -34.86
C ASP A 326 55.17 -27.34 -33.51
N ALA A 327 53.90 -26.89 -33.48
CA ALA A 327 53.09 -26.93 -32.25
C ALA A 327 52.81 -28.36 -31.76
N TYR A 328 52.59 -29.33 -32.66
CA TYR A 328 52.43 -30.73 -32.26
C TYR A 328 53.74 -31.37 -31.81
N GLU A 329 54.87 -31.01 -32.41
CA GLU A 329 56.18 -31.47 -31.96
C GLU A 329 56.46 -31.01 -30.52
N GLU A 330 56.17 -29.75 -30.20
CA GLU A 330 56.34 -29.23 -28.83
C GLU A 330 55.41 -29.93 -27.81
N VAL A 331 54.19 -30.29 -28.21
CA VAL A 331 53.32 -31.18 -27.39
C VAL A 331 54.01 -32.53 -27.15
N LEU A 332 54.61 -33.12 -28.19
CA LEU A 332 55.25 -34.43 -28.11
C LEU A 332 56.59 -34.43 -27.36
N GLU A 333 57.27 -33.29 -27.28
CA GLU A 333 58.42 -33.12 -26.39
C GLU A 333 58.02 -33.27 -24.93
N THR A 334 56.84 -32.77 -24.56
CA THR A 334 56.34 -32.79 -23.18
C THR A 334 55.54 -34.06 -22.86
N ASP A 335 54.70 -34.52 -23.78
CA ASP A 335 53.99 -35.81 -23.72
C ASP A 335 54.32 -36.69 -24.95
N PRO A 336 55.43 -37.46 -24.90
CA PRO A 336 55.82 -38.35 -25.98
C PRO A 336 54.82 -39.48 -26.29
N ASN A 337 53.83 -39.70 -25.42
CA ASN A 337 52.84 -40.75 -25.59
C ASN A 337 51.53 -40.23 -26.20
N SER A 338 51.39 -38.94 -26.49
CA SER A 338 50.22 -38.39 -27.16
C SER A 338 50.04 -39.02 -28.55
N GLU A 339 49.05 -39.90 -28.69
CA GLU A 339 48.72 -40.54 -29.96
C GLU A 339 48.11 -39.53 -30.95
N ASP A 340 47.26 -38.64 -30.45
CA ASP A 340 46.55 -37.64 -31.26
C ASP A 340 47.51 -36.60 -31.86
N ALA A 341 48.50 -36.13 -31.10
CA ALA A 341 49.48 -35.17 -31.61
C ALA A 341 50.40 -35.80 -32.68
N ARG A 342 50.85 -37.05 -32.46
CA ARG A 342 51.61 -37.80 -33.48
C ARG A 342 50.81 -37.98 -34.76
N TYR A 343 49.57 -38.46 -34.64
CA TYR A 343 48.72 -38.69 -35.80
C TYR A 343 48.47 -37.40 -36.59
N ASN A 344 48.14 -36.31 -35.90
CA ASN A 344 47.88 -35.03 -36.57
C ASN A 344 49.14 -34.46 -37.24
N ARG A 345 50.30 -34.52 -36.57
CA ARG A 345 51.57 -34.10 -37.16
C ARG A 345 51.89 -34.90 -38.43
N ASP A 346 51.87 -36.23 -38.35
CA ASP A 346 52.19 -37.11 -39.48
C ASP A 346 51.24 -36.87 -40.66
N LEU A 347 49.95 -36.65 -40.39
CA LEU A 347 48.95 -36.29 -41.40
C LEU A 347 49.31 -34.97 -42.10
N LEU A 348 49.75 -33.95 -41.35
CA LEU A 348 50.12 -32.67 -41.93
C LEU A 348 51.42 -32.73 -42.73
N GLU A 349 52.40 -33.53 -42.31
CA GLU A 349 53.63 -33.79 -43.08
C GLU A 349 53.32 -34.43 -44.43
N ASP A 350 52.44 -35.44 -44.44
CA ASP A 350 51.98 -36.10 -45.66
C ASP A 350 51.26 -35.12 -46.61
N LEU A 351 50.42 -34.24 -46.06
CA LEU A 351 49.72 -33.21 -46.83
C LEU A 351 50.69 -32.16 -47.43
N LEU A 352 51.68 -31.72 -46.64
CA LEU A 352 52.69 -30.77 -47.11
C LEU A 352 53.53 -31.36 -48.25
N LYS A 353 53.91 -32.64 -48.12
CA LYS A 353 54.63 -33.37 -49.17
C LYS A 353 53.80 -33.49 -50.45
N GLN A 354 52.52 -33.84 -50.35
CA GLN A 354 51.62 -33.88 -51.51
C GLN A 354 51.48 -32.51 -52.19
N GLN A 355 51.45 -31.42 -51.42
CA GLN A 355 51.38 -30.06 -51.95
C GLN A 355 52.67 -29.68 -52.70
N GLN A 356 53.83 -30.02 -52.15
CA GLN A 356 55.13 -29.79 -52.80
C GLN A 356 55.28 -30.60 -54.09
N ASP A 357 54.90 -31.89 -54.07
CA ASP A 357 54.93 -32.75 -55.26
C ASP A 357 53.98 -32.26 -56.37
N SER A 358 52.82 -31.72 -55.98
CA SER A 358 51.84 -31.13 -56.92
C SER A 358 52.38 -29.84 -57.56
N GLN A 359 53.02 -28.96 -56.78
CA GLN A 359 53.62 -27.72 -57.29
C GLN A 359 54.82 -27.99 -58.21
N ALA A 360 55.64 -29.00 -57.89
CA ALA A 360 56.75 -29.43 -58.74
C ALA A 360 56.25 -30.03 -60.07
N GLY A 361 55.12 -30.75 -60.04
CA GLY A 361 54.47 -31.29 -61.24
C GLY A 361 53.89 -30.22 -62.17
N GLU A 362 53.30 -29.14 -61.62
CA GLU A 362 52.76 -28.03 -62.42
C GLU A 362 53.86 -27.17 -63.06
N GLN A 363 54.96 -26.89 -62.35
CA GLN A 363 56.11 -26.16 -62.90
C GLN A 363 56.82 -26.95 -64.02
N GLY A 364 56.98 -28.27 -63.84
CA GLY A 364 57.58 -29.13 -64.87
C GLY A 364 56.74 -29.28 -66.15
N ASN A 365 55.44 -29.00 -66.08
CA ASN A 365 54.54 -29.03 -67.24
C ASN A 365 54.45 -27.67 -67.96
N GLN A 366 54.76 -26.55 -67.28
CA GLN A 366 54.88 -25.22 -67.91
C GLN A 366 56.23 -25.02 -68.62
N GLU A 367 57.30 -25.70 -68.21
CA GLU A 367 58.59 -25.66 -68.93
C GLU A 367 58.64 -26.57 -70.17
N ASN A 368 57.68 -27.48 -70.35
CA ASN A 368 57.59 -28.43 -71.47
C ASN A 368 56.44 -28.16 -72.46
N ALA A 369 55.76 -27.01 -72.34
CA ALA A 369 54.76 -26.51 -73.29
C ALA A 369 55.30 -25.26 -74.00
#